data_AF-A0A661NSW9-F1
#
_entry.id   AF-A0A661NSW9-F1
#
_cell.length_a   1.000
_cell.length_b   1.000
_cell.length_c   1.000
_cell.angle_alpha   90.00
_cell.angle_beta   90.00
_cell.angle_gamma   90.00
#
_symmetry.space_group_name_H-M   'P 1'
#
loop_
_entity.id
_entity.type
_entity.pdbx_description
1 polymer ?
#
loop_
_entity_poly.entity_id
_entity_poly.type
_entity_poly.pdbx_seq_one_letter_code
_entity_poly.pdbx_strand_id
1 'polypeptide(L)'
;MEDGGPSDTGVGRSPSNDSCAAATSLVGAQGSRADSIDGAHRDSGGCGTGPDVFYEIDVPHRAVLYVDTFGTAFETHIALREPGCSGLPLACAGAACGTTQSQLAALVEPGTVIIVVHGTPATGAEPLHLRWELARAASGLNTEVFGPGVHSGATTGTSAMSATCGGGAAAPEDAFYWTQCPGEARSVEASTCSYATTFDTVVHLGGSSVDVCADDDVSCLAGPLRSTVSTTTVGPGVFIIAVDGFRPEDQGSYELSLNW
;
A
#
# COMPACT_ATOMS: atom_id res chain seq x y z
N MET A 1 48.87 -36.95 -20.20
CA MET A 1 48.64 -36.09 -19.03
C MET A 1 47.82 -34.92 -19.54
N GLU A 2 46.51 -35.13 -19.61
CA GLU A 2 45.57 -34.05 -19.87
C GLU A 2 45.33 -33.33 -18.55
N ASP A 3 45.46 -32.01 -18.62
CA ASP A 3 45.39 -31.07 -17.52
C ASP A 3 43.93 -30.95 -17.06
N GLY A 4 43.62 -31.57 -15.92
CA GLY A 4 42.32 -31.47 -15.26
C GLY A 4 42.20 -30.14 -14.54
N GLY A 5 41.77 -29.10 -15.25
CA GLY A 5 41.33 -27.86 -14.63
C GLY A 5 40.14 -28.12 -13.68
N PRO A 6 40.10 -27.50 -12.50
CA PRO A 6 38.99 -27.70 -11.57
C PRO A 6 37.70 -27.19 -12.21
N SER A 7 36.71 -28.09 -12.31
CA SER A 7 35.33 -27.73 -12.59
C SER A 7 34.84 -26.81 -11.48
N ASP A 8 34.50 -25.58 -11.85
CA ASP A 8 33.78 -24.60 -11.04
C ASP A 8 32.41 -25.17 -10.65
N THR A 9 32.40 -25.96 -9.58
CA THR A 9 31.19 -26.54 -8.99
C THR A 9 30.90 -25.83 -7.68
N GLY A 10 29.99 -24.85 -7.72
CA GLY A 10 29.19 -24.51 -6.54
C GLY A 10 29.15 -23.07 -6.05
N VAL A 11 29.39 -22.06 -6.89
CA VAL A 11 28.83 -20.73 -6.59
C VAL A 11 27.44 -20.68 -7.24
N GLY A 12 26.39 -20.77 -6.42
CA GLY A 12 25.03 -20.54 -6.90
C GLY A 12 24.99 -19.20 -7.61
N ARG A 13 24.50 -19.17 -8.86
CA ARG A 13 24.36 -17.89 -9.58
C ARG A 13 23.37 -17.03 -8.81
N SER A 14 23.76 -15.80 -8.52
CA SER A 14 22.88 -14.83 -7.91
C SER A 14 21.60 -14.66 -8.72
N PRO A 15 20.47 -14.33 -8.06
CA PRO A 15 19.22 -14.06 -8.75
C PRO A 15 19.38 -12.97 -9.81
N SER A 16 18.55 -13.01 -10.86
CA SER A 16 18.64 -12.01 -11.94
C SER A 16 18.39 -10.58 -11.47
N ASN A 17 17.73 -10.42 -10.33
CA ASN A 17 17.42 -9.14 -9.70
C ASN A 17 18.22 -8.87 -8.43
N ASP A 18 19.45 -9.37 -8.37
CA ASP A 18 20.42 -9.14 -7.30
C ASP A 18 21.15 -7.78 -7.41
N SER A 19 20.52 -6.77 -8.03
CA SER A 19 21.01 -5.40 -8.01
C SER A 19 19.91 -4.44 -8.43
N CYS A 20 20.02 -3.18 -8.02
CA CYS A 20 19.06 -2.15 -8.38
C CYS A 20 18.92 -1.94 -9.90
N ALA A 21 20.02 -2.01 -10.64
CA ALA A 21 20.01 -1.85 -12.10
C ALA A 21 19.38 -3.04 -12.84
N ALA A 22 19.24 -4.18 -12.16
CA ALA A 22 18.61 -5.40 -12.69
C ALA A 22 17.27 -5.70 -11.99
N ALA A 23 16.64 -4.69 -11.37
CA ALA A 23 15.36 -4.84 -10.70
C ALA A 23 14.34 -5.50 -11.64
N THR A 24 13.57 -6.46 -11.12
CA THR A 24 12.50 -7.07 -11.93
C THR A 24 11.28 -6.16 -11.97
N SER A 25 10.79 -5.89 -13.17
CA SER A 25 9.55 -5.13 -13.37
C SER A 25 8.32 -5.88 -12.86
N LEU A 26 7.55 -5.24 -11.99
CA LEU A 26 6.24 -5.66 -11.52
C LEU A 26 5.17 -5.08 -12.45
N VAL A 27 4.26 -5.94 -12.91
CA VAL A 27 3.25 -5.56 -13.89
C VAL A 27 1.89 -5.42 -13.24
N GLY A 28 1.22 -4.30 -13.48
CA GLY A 28 -0.13 -4.03 -13.02
C GLY A 28 -0.19 -3.45 -11.61
N ALA A 29 -1.37 -2.92 -11.26
CA ALA A 29 -1.60 -2.25 -9.99
C ALA A 29 -1.58 -3.19 -8.78
N GLN A 30 -1.70 -4.50 -8.99
CA GLN A 30 -1.62 -5.49 -7.93
C GLN A 30 -1.09 -6.81 -8.49
N GLY A 31 -0.46 -7.60 -7.63
CA GLY A 31 -0.03 -8.93 -7.98
C GLY A 31 0.77 -9.60 -6.88
N SER A 32 1.19 -10.83 -7.16
CA SER A 32 2.11 -11.55 -6.31
C SER A 32 3.08 -12.36 -7.16
N ARG A 33 4.25 -12.66 -6.57
CA ARG A 33 5.26 -13.54 -7.15
C ARG A 33 6.04 -14.28 -6.08
N ALA A 34 6.72 -15.33 -6.50
CA ALA A 34 7.59 -16.13 -5.66
C ALA A 34 8.94 -16.28 -6.38
N ASP A 35 10.02 -15.82 -5.75
CA ASP A 35 11.36 -15.80 -6.35
C ASP A 35 12.40 -16.41 -5.44
N SER A 36 13.55 -16.78 -5.99
CA SER A 36 14.70 -17.18 -5.17
C SER A 36 15.48 -15.95 -4.72
N ILE A 37 15.91 -15.96 -3.45
CA ILE A 37 16.92 -15.06 -2.90
C ILE A 37 18.27 -15.78 -2.69
N ASP A 38 18.36 -17.05 -3.09
CA ASP A 38 19.56 -17.86 -2.88
C ASP A 38 20.73 -17.31 -3.70
N GLY A 39 21.88 -17.12 -3.06
CA GLY A 39 23.06 -16.53 -3.70
C GLY A 39 22.98 -15.02 -3.96
N ALA A 40 21.94 -14.32 -3.47
CA ALA A 40 21.88 -12.86 -3.52
C ALA A 40 23.01 -12.24 -2.67
N HIS A 41 23.50 -11.09 -3.11
CA HIS A 41 24.39 -10.21 -2.36
C HIS A 41 23.58 -9.21 -1.56
N ARG A 42 24.28 -8.43 -0.75
CA ARG A 42 23.69 -7.27 -0.08
C ARG A 42 24.20 -6.02 -0.77
N ASP A 43 23.38 -5.51 -1.68
CA ASP A 43 23.72 -4.39 -2.54
C ASP A 43 23.10 -3.07 -2.07
N SER A 44 22.24 -3.12 -1.06
CA SER A 44 21.65 -1.93 -0.43
C SER A 44 21.75 -1.95 1.10
N GLY A 45 21.69 -0.75 1.69
CA GLY A 45 21.76 -0.53 3.13
C GLY A 45 20.79 0.56 3.58
N GLY A 46 20.54 0.64 4.89
CA GLY A 46 19.57 1.59 5.47
C GLY A 46 18.20 0.99 5.78
N CYS A 47 17.95 -0.25 5.34
CA CYS A 47 16.86 -1.11 5.77
C CYS A 47 17.36 -2.55 5.71
N GLY A 48 17.12 -3.38 6.72
CA GLY A 48 17.62 -4.76 6.72
C GLY A 48 19.15 -4.92 6.69
N THR A 49 19.62 -6.15 6.91
CA THR A 49 21.06 -6.49 6.91
C THR A 49 21.41 -7.76 6.14
N GLY A 50 20.42 -8.53 5.69
CA GLY A 50 20.62 -9.70 4.85
C GLY A 50 20.75 -9.35 3.36
N PRO A 51 21.04 -10.35 2.51
CA PRO A 51 20.98 -10.23 1.06
C PRO A 51 19.66 -9.65 0.56
N ASP A 52 19.70 -8.96 -0.56
CA ASP A 52 18.56 -8.28 -1.14
C ASP A 52 18.26 -8.66 -2.59
N VAL A 53 16.99 -8.56 -2.93
CA VAL A 53 16.51 -8.64 -4.30
C VAL A 53 15.65 -7.42 -4.61
N PHE A 54 15.72 -6.99 -5.87
CA PHE A 54 15.20 -5.71 -6.32
C PHE A 54 14.03 -5.88 -7.28
N TYR A 55 13.02 -5.03 -7.12
CA TYR A 55 11.83 -4.99 -7.95
C TYR A 55 11.55 -3.55 -8.30
N GLU A 56 10.97 -3.30 -9.46
CA GLU A 56 10.54 -1.96 -9.87
C GLU A 56 9.07 -1.97 -10.26
N ILE A 57 8.36 -0.90 -9.93
CA ILE A 57 6.95 -0.73 -10.30
C ILE A 57 6.73 0.68 -10.84
N ASP A 58 6.01 0.77 -11.95
CA ASP A 58 5.53 2.05 -12.47
C ASP A 58 4.23 2.44 -11.77
N VAL A 59 4.27 3.59 -11.11
CA VAL A 59 3.16 4.19 -10.38
C VAL A 59 2.50 5.22 -11.32
N PRO A 60 1.32 4.92 -11.92
CA PRO A 60 0.74 5.77 -12.95
C PRO A 60 0.13 7.06 -12.40
N HIS A 61 -0.26 7.04 -11.13
CA HIS A 61 -0.88 8.14 -10.40
C HIS A 61 -0.43 8.06 -8.94
N ARG A 62 -0.53 9.17 -8.22
CA ARG A 62 -0.28 9.19 -6.77
C ARG A 62 -1.08 8.07 -6.09
N ALA A 63 -0.40 7.28 -5.29
CA ALA A 63 -0.97 6.04 -4.74
C ALA A 63 -0.34 5.73 -3.38
N VAL A 64 -1.06 4.98 -2.57
CA VAL A 64 -0.46 4.24 -1.45
C VAL A 64 0.04 2.91 -2.02
N LEU A 65 1.36 2.76 -2.11
CA LEU A 65 2.00 1.50 -2.47
C LEU A 65 2.09 0.62 -1.24
N TYR A 66 1.38 -0.50 -1.30
CA TYR A 66 1.42 -1.57 -0.33
C TYR A 66 2.27 -2.72 -0.83
N VAL A 67 3.12 -3.25 0.06
CA VAL A 67 3.97 -4.40 -0.19
C VAL A 67 3.98 -5.29 1.05
N ASP A 68 3.84 -6.60 0.86
CA ASP A 68 4.09 -7.57 1.92
C ASP A 68 4.88 -8.78 1.42
N THR A 69 5.46 -9.49 2.38
CA THR A 69 6.20 -10.74 2.14
C THR A 69 5.60 -11.95 2.85
N PHE A 70 4.31 -11.89 3.21
CA PHE A 70 3.65 -12.97 3.93
C PHE A 70 3.72 -14.28 3.14
N GLY A 71 3.96 -15.38 3.85
CA GLY A 71 4.21 -16.70 3.26
C GLY A 71 5.69 -17.03 3.08
N THR A 72 6.59 -16.05 3.15
CA THR A 72 8.04 -16.29 3.15
C THR A 72 8.48 -17.04 4.39
N ALA A 73 9.30 -18.09 4.26
CA ALA A 73 9.70 -18.93 5.39
C ALA A 73 10.80 -18.32 6.29
N PHE A 74 11.34 -17.17 5.92
CA PHE A 74 12.43 -16.48 6.59
C PHE A 74 12.06 -15.04 6.96
N GLU A 75 12.91 -14.38 7.73
CA GLU A 75 12.72 -12.98 8.13
C GLU A 75 12.98 -12.06 6.95
N THR A 76 12.13 -11.06 6.77
CA THR A 76 12.30 -10.08 5.71
C THR A 76 12.36 -8.65 6.24
N HIS A 77 12.88 -7.75 5.42
CA HIS A 77 12.68 -6.30 5.54
C HIS A 77 12.38 -5.73 4.15
N ILE A 78 11.43 -4.80 4.06
CA ILE A 78 11.07 -4.11 2.81
C ILE A 78 11.55 -2.66 2.88
N ALA A 79 12.17 -2.18 1.80
CA ALA A 79 12.51 -0.78 1.60
C ALA A 79 11.94 -0.26 0.28
N LEU A 80 11.39 0.95 0.28
CA LEU A 80 11.05 1.67 -0.95
C LEU A 80 12.15 2.68 -1.27
N ARG A 81 12.51 2.83 -2.55
CA ARG A 81 13.59 3.70 -3.01
C ARG A 81 13.23 4.38 -4.32
N GLU A 82 13.90 5.51 -4.56
CA GLU A 82 13.92 6.13 -5.88
C GLU A 82 14.73 5.28 -6.88
N PRO A 83 14.48 5.46 -8.20
CA PRO A 83 15.26 4.80 -9.24
C PRO A 83 16.77 5.01 -9.08
N GLY A 84 17.55 3.96 -9.31
CA GLY A 84 19.01 3.97 -9.15
C GLY A 84 19.51 3.74 -7.71
N CYS A 85 18.61 3.65 -6.72
CA CYS A 85 18.91 3.28 -5.33
C CYS A 85 20.00 4.13 -4.64
N SER A 86 20.31 5.32 -5.17
CA SER A 86 21.27 6.23 -4.57
C SER A 86 20.61 6.98 -3.41
N GLY A 87 20.89 6.60 -2.16
CA GLY A 87 20.44 7.33 -0.99
C GLY A 87 19.77 6.47 0.08
N LEU A 88 19.09 7.14 1.01
CA LEU A 88 18.29 6.49 2.05
C LEU A 88 16.97 5.98 1.45
N PRO A 89 16.39 4.92 2.03
CA PRO A 89 15.06 4.47 1.61
C PRO A 89 14.02 5.56 1.90
N LEU A 90 13.04 5.68 1.00
CA LEU A 90 11.84 6.51 1.13
C LEU A 90 10.99 6.05 2.32
N ALA A 91 10.90 4.73 2.48
CA ALA A 91 10.23 4.07 3.59
C ALA A 91 10.88 2.71 3.84
N CYS A 92 10.80 2.21 5.08
CA CYS A 92 11.36 0.92 5.47
C CYS A 92 10.48 0.28 6.55
N ALA A 93 10.23 -1.02 6.43
CA ALA A 93 9.57 -1.81 7.46
C ALA A 93 10.20 -3.20 7.59
N GLY A 94 10.24 -3.69 8.83
CA GLY A 94 10.61 -5.07 9.18
C GLY A 94 9.38 -5.89 9.55
N ALA A 95 9.59 -6.89 10.42
CA ALA A 95 8.57 -7.76 11.00
C ALA A 95 7.20 -7.07 11.25
N ALA A 96 6.13 -7.67 10.73
CA ALA A 96 4.75 -7.19 10.86
C ALA A 96 3.83 -8.32 11.33
N CYS A 97 2.67 -7.95 11.88
CA CYS A 97 1.59 -8.89 12.22
C CYS A 97 1.99 -10.00 13.22
N GLY A 98 2.98 -9.75 14.08
CA GLY A 98 3.53 -10.74 15.01
C GLY A 98 4.32 -11.86 14.34
N THR A 99 4.72 -11.68 13.07
CA THR A 99 5.50 -12.62 12.27
C THR A 99 6.91 -12.10 11.99
N THR A 100 7.73 -12.87 11.28
CA THR A 100 9.05 -12.43 10.78
C THR A 100 8.98 -11.82 9.38
N GLN A 101 7.82 -11.91 8.70
CA GLN A 101 7.60 -11.30 7.39
C GLN A 101 7.24 -9.82 7.55
N SER A 102 7.41 -9.06 6.48
CA SER A 102 7.25 -7.61 6.48
C SER A 102 5.96 -7.19 5.81
N GLN A 103 5.48 -6.02 6.22
CA GLN A 103 4.40 -5.29 5.56
C GLN A 103 4.78 -3.81 5.56
N LEU A 104 4.58 -3.14 4.44
CA LEU A 104 4.84 -1.72 4.27
C LEU A 104 3.75 -1.10 3.41
N ALA A 105 3.21 0.05 3.84
CA ALA A 105 2.40 0.93 3.02
C ALA A 105 2.99 2.33 3.08
N ALA A 106 3.13 2.97 1.92
CA ALA A 106 3.61 4.36 1.86
C ALA A 106 2.97 5.10 0.70
N LEU A 107 2.71 6.39 0.89
CA LEU A 107 2.30 7.28 -0.16
C LEU A 107 3.48 7.53 -1.11
N VAL A 108 3.26 7.30 -2.40
CA VAL A 108 4.24 7.47 -3.47
C VAL A 108 3.67 8.34 -4.58
N GLU A 109 4.54 9.16 -5.17
CA GLU A 109 4.21 10.02 -6.30
C GLU A 109 4.29 9.24 -7.63
N PRO A 110 3.67 9.74 -8.71
CA PRO A 110 3.76 9.10 -10.02
C PRO A 110 5.21 8.96 -10.50
N GLY A 111 5.54 7.79 -11.04
CA GLY A 111 6.89 7.45 -11.51
C GLY A 111 7.30 6.03 -11.12
N THR A 112 8.57 5.70 -11.34
CA THR A 112 9.10 4.39 -11.00
C THR A 112 9.54 4.35 -9.54
N VAL A 113 9.12 3.34 -8.79
CA VAL A 113 9.56 3.06 -7.42
C VAL A 113 10.31 1.73 -7.38
N ILE A 114 11.45 1.70 -6.71
CA ILE A 114 12.19 0.46 -6.45
C ILE A 114 11.78 -0.11 -5.10
N ILE A 115 11.39 -1.37 -5.09
CA ILE A 115 11.11 -2.16 -3.89
C ILE A 115 12.32 -3.07 -3.68
N VAL A 116 12.94 -2.96 -2.51
CA VAL A 116 14.05 -3.82 -2.09
C VAL A 116 13.57 -4.73 -0.98
N VAL A 117 13.79 -6.02 -1.12
CA VAL A 117 13.45 -7.00 -0.07
C VAL A 117 14.73 -7.66 0.41
N HIS A 118 15.06 -7.44 1.68
CA HIS A 118 16.13 -8.15 2.37
C HIS A 118 15.59 -9.43 2.99
N GLY A 119 16.36 -10.51 2.96
CA GLY A 119 16.03 -11.79 3.62
C GLY A 119 17.11 -12.28 4.59
N THR A 120 16.69 -12.79 5.75
CA THR A 120 17.57 -13.39 6.78
C THR A 120 16.94 -14.67 7.37
N PRO A 121 17.62 -15.84 7.34
CA PRO A 121 18.79 -16.14 6.52
C PRO A 121 18.38 -16.21 5.04
N ALA A 122 19.20 -15.70 4.13
CA ALA A 122 19.00 -15.84 2.69
C ALA A 122 19.52 -17.21 2.17
N THR A 123 19.31 -18.27 2.94
CA THR A 123 19.78 -19.62 2.60
C THR A 123 18.60 -20.57 2.59
N GLY A 124 18.33 -21.18 1.45
CA GLY A 124 17.30 -22.20 1.32
C GLY A 124 16.67 -22.25 -0.06
N ALA A 125 16.05 -23.38 -0.38
CA ALA A 125 15.26 -23.56 -1.60
C ALA A 125 13.88 -22.89 -1.53
N GLU A 126 13.49 -22.37 -0.36
CA GLU A 126 12.17 -21.75 -0.16
C GLU A 126 12.12 -20.36 -0.81
N PRO A 127 11.07 -20.05 -1.58
CA PRO A 127 10.98 -18.79 -2.27
C PRO A 127 10.67 -17.61 -1.33
N LEU A 128 11.18 -16.45 -1.67
CA LEU A 128 10.64 -15.16 -1.24
C LEU A 128 9.27 -14.99 -1.86
N HIS A 129 8.23 -14.83 -1.04
CA HIS A 129 6.92 -14.40 -1.49
C HIS A 129 6.84 -12.88 -1.43
N LEU A 130 6.39 -12.26 -2.52
CA LEU A 130 6.14 -10.83 -2.61
C LEU A 130 4.72 -10.61 -3.10
N ARG A 131 3.97 -9.76 -2.41
CA ARG A 131 2.71 -9.19 -2.89
C ARG A 131 2.83 -7.67 -2.95
N TRP A 132 2.23 -7.06 -3.96
CA TRP A 132 2.10 -5.61 -4.07
C TRP A 132 0.68 -5.19 -4.43
N GLU A 133 0.35 -3.95 -4.09
CA GLU A 133 -0.89 -3.28 -4.45
C GLU A 133 -0.71 -1.76 -4.49
N LEU A 134 -1.30 -1.10 -5.49
CA LEU A 134 -1.38 0.33 -5.63
C LEU A 134 -2.82 0.77 -5.35
N ALA A 135 -3.07 1.28 -4.15
CA ALA A 135 -4.33 1.92 -3.82
C ALA A 135 -4.28 3.38 -4.27
N ARG A 136 -5.27 3.81 -5.06
CA ARG A 136 -5.36 5.20 -5.53
C ARG A 136 -5.43 6.15 -4.33
N ALA A 137 -4.64 7.21 -4.36
CA ALA A 137 -4.59 8.23 -3.30
C ALA A 137 -5.36 9.49 -3.71
N ALA A 138 -5.83 10.25 -2.71
CA ALA A 138 -6.39 11.57 -2.93
C ALA A 138 -5.29 12.56 -3.36
N SER A 139 -5.67 13.64 -4.05
CA SER A 139 -4.73 14.73 -4.36
C SER A 139 -4.38 15.56 -3.11
N GLY A 140 -5.30 15.63 -2.15
CA GLY A 140 -5.15 16.28 -0.85
C GLY A 140 -4.26 15.47 0.11
N LEU A 141 -4.65 15.43 1.38
CA LEU A 141 -3.97 14.63 2.38
C LEU A 141 -4.34 13.14 2.22
N ASN A 142 -3.40 12.29 2.63
CA ASN A 142 -3.59 10.85 2.72
C ASN A 142 -3.03 10.43 4.07
N THR A 143 -3.91 10.30 5.06
CA THR A 143 -3.52 10.12 6.45
C THR A 143 -3.54 8.65 6.82
N GLU A 144 -2.41 8.11 7.28
CA GLU A 144 -2.38 6.77 7.85
C GLU A 144 -3.12 6.74 9.19
N VAL A 145 -4.02 5.78 9.36
CA VAL A 145 -4.80 5.59 10.58
C VAL A 145 -4.56 4.21 11.18
N PHE A 146 -4.40 4.15 12.51
CA PHE A 146 -3.99 2.93 13.23
C PHE A 146 -5.12 2.33 14.08
N GLY A 147 -6.27 2.99 14.17
CA GLY A 147 -7.38 2.56 14.99
C GLY A 147 -8.64 3.39 14.75
N PRO A 148 -9.77 2.99 15.34
CA PRO A 148 -11.01 3.73 15.23
C PRO A 148 -10.91 5.08 15.94
N GLY A 149 -11.72 6.03 15.51
CA GLY A 149 -11.73 7.38 16.06
C GLY A 149 -12.54 8.38 15.23
N VAL A 150 -12.55 9.62 15.70
CA VAL A 150 -13.07 10.76 14.95
C VAL A 150 -11.88 11.53 14.39
N HIS A 151 -11.87 11.72 13.08
CA HIS A 151 -10.81 12.38 12.34
C HIS A 151 -11.34 13.65 11.69
N SER A 152 -10.75 14.80 12.01
CA SER A 152 -11.02 16.03 11.28
C SER A 152 -10.19 16.08 10.00
N GLY A 153 -10.80 16.50 8.90
CA GLY A 153 -10.14 16.63 7.61
C GLY A 153 -10.64 17.84 6.83
N ALA A 154 -10.04 18.05 5.66
CA ALA A 154 -10.51 19.08 4.72
C ALA A 154 -10.25 18.63 3.29
N THR A 155 -11.31 18.55 2.50
CA THR A 155 -11.24 18.28 1.07
C THR A 155 -10.47 19.41 0.38
N THR A 156 -9.31 19.11 -0.20
CA THR A 156 -8.41 20.09 -0.81
C THR A 156 -7.75 19.50 -2.06
N GLY A 157 -7.27 20.37 -2.96
CA GLY A 157 -6.61 19.94 -4.20
C GLY A 157 -7.59 19.85 -5.37
N THR A 158 -7.48 18.79 -6.16
CA THR A 158 -8.29 18.50 -7.35
C THR A 158 -8.86 17.10 -7.28
N SER A 159 -9.95 16.81 -7.96
CA SER A 159 -10.45 15.42 -8.00
C SER A 159 -9.41 14.47 -8.58
N ALA A 160 -9.09 13.43 -7.82
CA ALA A 160 -8.16 12.37 -8.21
C ALA A 160 -8.75 10.97 -8.05
N MET A 161 -9.84 10.86 -7.29
CA MET A 161 -10.62 9.64 -7.04
C MET A 161 -12.03 9.88 -7.59
N SER A 162 -12.75 8.81 -7.92
CA SER A 162 -14.14 8.95 -8.40
C SER A 162 -14.93 7.78 -7.85
N ALA A 163 -15.92 8.08 -7.04
CA ALA A 163 -16.87 7.10 -6.53
C ALA A 163 -18.05 6.97 -7.50
N THR A 164 -18.46 5.73 -7.80
CA THR A 164 -19.56 5.48 -8.76
C THR A 164 -20.93 5.88 -8.21
N CYS A 165 -21.13 5.81 -6.90
CA CYS A 165 -22.37 6.24 -6.23
C CYS A 165 -22.53 7.76 -6.16
N GLY A 166 -21.44 8.53 -6.23
CA GLY A 166 -21.48 10.01 -6.24
C GLY A 166 -21.75 10.62 -7.62
N GLY A 167 -22.27 9.85 -8.58
CA GLY A 167 -22.54 10.35 -9.93
C GLY A 167 -21.30 10.77 -10.73
N GLY A 168 -20.11 10.31 -10.34
CA GLY A 168 -18.83 10.83 -10.86
C GLY A 168 -18.39 12.10 -10.17
N ALA A 169 -18.59 12.16 -8.85
CA ALA A 169 -18.07 13.19 -7.95
C ALA A 169 -16.68 13.65 -8.40
N ALA A 170 -16.54 14.97 -8.51
CA ALA A 170 -15.37 15.64 -9.08
C ALA A 170 -14.91 16.80 -8.20
N ALA A 171 -15.33 16.81 -6.92
CA ALA A 171 -14.79 17.72 -5.94
C ALA A 171 -13.39 17.24 -5.52
N PRO A 172 -12.59 18.09 -4.85
CA PRO A 172 -11.37 17.63 -4.23
C PRO A 172 -11.66 16.60 -3.13
N GLU A 173 -10.78 15.62 -2.93
CA GLU A 173 -10.94 14.61 -1.89
C GLU A 173 -9.85 14.71 -0.81
N ASP A 174 -10.13 14.16 0.36
CA ASP A 174 -9.17 13.85 1.42
C ASP A 174 -9.30 12.36 1.78
N ALA A 175 -8.21 11.72 2.18
CA ALA A 175 -8.19 10.27 2.35
C ALA A 175 -7.51 9.80 3.64
N PHE A 176 -7.98 8.66 4.12
CA PHE A 176 -7.40 7.92 5.24
C PHE A 176 -7.10 6.50 4.80
N TYR A 177 -5.96 5.93 5.21
CA TYR A 177 -5.62 4.56 4.84
C TYR A 177 -5.04 3.77 6.01
N TRP A 178 -5.17 2.45 5.96
CA TRP A 178 -4.59 1.53 6.92
C TRP A 178 -4.21 0.22 6.25
N THR A 179 -3.39 -0.58 6.95
CA THR A 179 -3.09 -1.96 6.55
C THR A 179 -3.80 -2.97 7.46
N GLN A 180 -4.00 -4.18 6.94
CA GLN A 180 -4.48 -5.32 7.71
C GLN A 180 -3.56 -6.52 7.57
N CYS A 181 -3.52 -7.33 8.61
CA CYS A 181 -2.73 -8.55 8.66
C CYS A 181 -3.46 -9.75 8.01
N PRO A 182 -2.74 -10.81 7.61
CA PRO A 182 -3.35 -12.01 7.07
C PRO A 182 -4.38 -12.62 8.02
N GLY A 183 -5.58 -12.90 7.51
CA GLY A 183 -6.64 -13.53 8.29
C GLY A 183 -7.39 -12.59 9.24
N GLU A 184 -7.02 -11.30 9.31
CA GLU A 184 -7.87 -10.30 9.96
C GLU A 184 -9.11 -10.06 9.12
N ALA A 185 -10.26 -9.96 9.80
CA ALA A 185 -11.50 -9.46 9.23
C ALA A 185 -12.01 -8.34 10.13
N ARG A 186 -12.30 -7.16 9.56
CA ARG A 186 -12.81 -6.01 10.32
C ARG A 186 -14.12 -5.52 9.71
N SER A 187 -15.14 -5.36 10.55
CA SER A 187 -16.37 -4.65 10.20
C SER A 187 -16.10 -3.16 10.30
N VAL A 188 -15.92 -2.52 9.15
CA VAL A 188 -15.61 -1.10 9.03
C VAL A 188 -16.88 -0.32 8.84
N GLU A 189 -17.03 0.77 9.58
CA GLU A 189 -18.02 1.82 9.34
C GLU A 189 -17.31 3.18 9.29
N ALA A 190 -17.54 3.91 8.22
CA ALA A 190 -16.97 5.22 7.97
C ALA A 190 -18.10 6.20 7.68
N SER A 191 -18.26 7.22 8.53
CA SER A 191 -19.39 8.15 8.47
C SER A 191 -18.94 9.59 8.58
N THR A 192 -19.42 10.44 7.66
CA THR A 192 -19.29 11.89 7.76
C THR A 192 -20.47 12.54 8.49
N CYS A 193 -21.32 11.74 9.13
CA CYS A 193 -22.49 12.20 9.86
C CYS A 193 -22.13 12.98 11.14
N SER A 194 -21.72 14.22 10.95
CA SER A 194 -21.39 15.18 12.01
C SER A 194 -21.94 16.56 11.66
N TYR A 195 -22.30 17.33 12.69
CA TYR A 195 -22.66 18.74 12.53
C TYR A 195 -21.48 19.62 12.08
N ALA A 196 -20.24 19.14 12.23
CA ALA A 196 -19.06 19.81 11.70
C ALA A 196 -18.97 19.69 10.17
N THR A 197 -19.56 18.65 9.58
CA THR A 197 -19.61 18.44 8.14
C THR A 197 -20.85 19.14 7.58
N THR A 198 -20.66 20.13 6.70
CA THR A 198 -21.74 21.04 6.25
C THR A 198 -22.06 20.98 4.76
N PHE A 199 -21.38 20.11 4.01
CA PHE A 199 -21.58 19.90 2.58
C PHE A 199 -22.06 18.48 2.28
N ASP A 200 -22.45 18.28 1.03
CA ASP A 200 -22.94 17.02 0.46
C ASP A 200 -21.77 16.07 0.21
N THR A 201 -21.60 15.05 1.05
CA THR A 201 -20.40 14.19 1.00
C THR A 201 -20.67 12.88 0.29
N VAL A 202 -19.68 12.39 -0.43
CA VAL A 202 -19.60 11.00 -0.91
C VAL A 202 -18.45 10.32 -0.16
N VAL A 203 -18.68 9.14 0.39
CA VAL A 203 -17.64 8.35 1.07
C VAL A 203 -17.39 7.09 0.28
N HIS A 204 -16.14 6.88 -0.15
CA HIS A 204 -15.68 5.68 -0.84
C HIS A 204 -14.70 4.92 0.05
N LEU A 205 -14.90 3.61 0.17
CA LEU A 205 -13.96 2.69 0.77
C LEU A 205 -13.49 1.72 -0.32
N GLY A 206 -12.20 1.82 -0.65
CA GLY A 206 -11.55 1.01 -1.67
C GLY A 206 -10.28 0.32 -1.14
N GLY A 207 -9.62 -0.41 -2.02
CA GLY A 207 -8.37 -1.12 -1.74
C GLY A 207 -8.57 -2.63 -1.80
N SER A 208 -7.82 -3.36 -0.99
CA SER A 208 -7.76 -4.82 -1.07
C SER A 208 -9.14 -5.45 -0.95
N SER A 209 -9.61 -6.16 -1.99
CA SER A 209 -10.88 -6.93 -2.01
C SER A 209 -12.19 -6.15 -1.78
N VAL A 210 -12.14 -4.82 -1.66
CA VAL A 210 -13.32 -3.98 -1.37
C VAL A 210 -13.35 -2.78 -2.31
N ASP A 211 -14.53 -2.50 -2.84
CA ASP A 211 -14.84 -1.30 -3.60
C ASP A 211 -16.31 -0.96 -3.35
N VAL A 212 -16.56 -0.14 -2.32
CA VAL A 212 -17.90 0.27 -1.91
C VAL A 212 -17.92 1.76 -1.70
N CYS A 213 -19.06 2.38 -1.94
CA CYS A 213 -19.24 3.78 -1.60
C CYS A 213 -20.68 4.05 -1.20
N ALA A 214 -20.88 5.17 -0.52
CA ALA A 214 -22.16 5.71 -0.15
C ALA A 214 -22.23 7.19 -0.52
N ASP A 215 -23.43 7.56 -0.96
CA ASP A 215 -23.91 8.92 -1.15
C ASP A 215 -25.23 9.01 -0.37
N ASP A 216 -25.43 10.10 0.37
CA ASP A 216 -26.57 10.34 1.27
C ASP A 216 -26.91 9.24 2.30
N ASP A 217 -26.78 9.56 3.58
CA ASP A 217 -27.33 8.82 4.71
C ASP A 217 -28.54 9.57 5.29
N VAL A 218 -29.73 9.16 4.86
CA VAL A 218 -31.01 9.74 5.32
C VAL A 218 -31.26 9.55 6.82
N SER A 219 -30.52 8.67 7.49
CA SER A 219 -30.60 8.48 8.94
C SER A 219 -29.74 9.47 9.73
N CYS A 220 -28.90 10.25 9.04
CA CYS A 220 -27.97 11.17 9.67
C CYS A 220 -28.67 12.36 10.35
N LEU A 221 -28.45 12.51 11.66
CA LEU A 221 -29.02 13.60 12.46
C LEU A 221 -28.50 14.99 12.05
N ALA A 222 -27.28 15.06 11.50
CA ALA A 222 -26.70 16.31 11.00
C ALA A 222 -27.29 16.78 9.65
N GLY A 223 -28.14 15.96 9.03
CA GLY A 223 -28.80 16.19 7.74
C GLY A 223 -28.51 15.05 6.75
N PRO A 224 -29.41 14.81 5.78
CA PRO A 224 -29.38 13.61 4.94
C PRO A 224 -28.23 13.56 3.93
N LEU A 225 -27.53 14.68 3.71
CA LEU A 225 -26.48 14.82 2.69
C LEU A 225 -25.08 14.36 3.15
N ARG A 226 -25.00 13.59 4.24
CA ARG A 226 -23.73 13.07 4.79
C ARG A 226 -23.73 11.60 4.56
N SER A 227 -22.58 11.01 4.30
CA SER A 227 -22.50 9.63 3.85
C SER A 227 -21.96 8.71 4.92
N THR A 228 -22.52 7.51 4.97
CA THR A 228 -22.04 6.41 5.82
C THR A 228 -21.86 5.16 4.96
N VAL A 229 -20.65 4.62 4.93
CA VAL A 229 -20.36 3.33 4.30
C VAL A 229 -19.99 2.30 5.36
N SER A 230 -20.55 1.10 5.25
CA SER A 230 -20.25 -0.01 6.15
C SER A 230 -19.99 -1.28 5.34
N THR A 231 -18.87 -1.96 5.62
CA THR A 231 -18.49 -3.20 4.94
C THR A 231 -17.54 -4.03 5.80
N THR A 232 -17.22 -5.25 5.37
CA THR A 232 -16.16 -6.05 5.96
C THR A 232 -14.91 -6.00 5.08
N THR A 233 -13.78 -5.66 5.68
CA THR A 233 -12.45 -5.73 5.06
C THR A 233 -11.73 -7.00 5.53
N VAL A 234 -10.97 -7.63 4.65
CA VAL A 234 -10.23 -8.87 4.95
C VAL A 234 -8.78 -8.74 4.49
N GLY A 235 -7.85 -8.97 5.42
CA GLY A 235 -6.42 -8.87 5.17
C GLY A 235 -5.79 -10.16 4.60
N PRO A 236 -4.53 -10.08 4.12
CA PRO A 236 -3.66 -8.91 4.22
C PRO A 236 -3.99 -7.85 3.16
N GLY A 237 -3.57 -6.61 3.36
CA GLY A 237 -3.84 -5.57 2.36
C GLY A 237 -3.73 -4.14 2.86
N VAL A 238 -4.02 -3.20 1.95
CA VAL A 238 -4.22 -1.78 2.22
C VAL A 238 -5.65 -1.39 1.86
N PHE A 239 -6.23 -0.53 2.68
CA PHE A 239 -7.58 -0.02 2.51
C PHE A 239 -7.55 1.49 2.63
N ILE A 240 -8.38 2.16 1.82
CA ILE A 240 -8.45 3.61 1.77
C ILE A 240 -9.91 4.05 1.86
N ILE A 241 -10.17 5.04 2.72
CA ILE A 241 -11.39 5.82 2.74
C ILE A 241 -11.10 7.15 2.08
N ALA A 242 -11.84 7.48 1.03
CA ALA A 242 -11.88 8.82 0.46
C ALA A 242 -13.18 9.52 0.89
N VAL A 243 -13.04 10.75 1.36
CA VAL A 243 -14.14 11.68 1.59
C VAL A 243 -14.11 12.71 0.47
N ASP A 244 -15.19 12.77 -0.28
CA ASP A 244 -15.37 13.59 -1.48
C ASP A 244 -16.67 14.41 -1.36
N GLY A 245 -16.84 15.38 -2.25
CA GLY A 245 -18.06 16.17 -2.45
C GLY A 245 -18.90 15.66 -3.61
N PHE A 246 -20.22 15.62 -3.45
CA PHE A 246 -21.12 15.20 -4.53
C PHE A 246 -21.02 16.12 -5.76
N ARG A 247 -20.96 17.45 -5.55
CA ARG A 247 -20.72 18.45 -6.61
C ARG A 247 -19.35 19.09 -6.48
N PRO A 248 -18.81 19.70 -7.54
CA PRO A 248 -17.52 20.41 -7.48
C PRO A 248 -17.42 21.48 -6.37
N GLU A 249 -18.54 22.10 -5.99
CA GLU A 249 -18.61 23.08 -4.91
C GLU A 249 -18.77 22.48 -3.49
N ASP A 250 -19.09 21.19 -3.38
CA ASP A 250 -19.32 20.49 -2.11
C ASP A 250 -17.99 20.12 -1.46
N GLN A 251 -17.26 21.12 -0.97
CA GLN A 251 -15.95 20.95 -0.38
C GLN A 251 -15.79 21.78 0.89
N GLY A 252 -14.99 21.29 1.84
CA GLY A 252 -14.60 22.03 3.02
C GLY A 252 -14.06 21.13 4.11
N SER A 253 -14.06 21.67 5.33
CA SER A 253 -13.76 20.90 6.53
C SER A 253 -14.87 19.91 6.85
N TYR A 254 -14.49 18.73 7.35
CA TYR A 254 -15.41 17.67 7.76
C TYR A 254 -14.89 16.94 8.99
N GLU A 255 -15.75 16.15 9.60
CA GLU A 255 -15.38 15.09 10.55
C GLU A 255 -15.76 13.72 9.98
N LEU A 256 -14.83 12.78 10.03
CA LEU A 256 -15.04 11.37 9.71
C LEU A 256 -15.01 10.57 11.02
N SER A 257 -16.14 9.97 11.37
CA SER A 257 -16.21 8.91 12.37
C SER A 257 -15.84 7.58 11.73
N LEU A 258 -14.87 6.91 12.31
CA LEU A 258 -14.31 5.68 11.79
C LEU A 258 -14.28 4.59 12.86
N ASN A 259 -14.96 3.49 12.59
CA ASN A 259 -15.14 2.39 13.54
C ASN A 259 -14.70 1.05 12.91
N TRP A 260 -13.93 0.27 13.67
CA TRP A 260 -13.62 -1.15 13.41
C TRP A 260 -13.02 -1.83 14.65
#